data_AF-A0A7K1G5S2-F1
#
_entry.id   AF-A0A7K1G5S2-F1
#
_cell.length_a   1.000
_cell.length_b   1.000
_cell.length_c   1.000
_cell.angle_alpha   90.00
_cell.angle_beta   90.00
_cell.angle_gamma   90.00
#
_symmetry.space_group_name_H-M   'P 1'
#
loop_
_entity.id
_entity.type
_entity.pdbx_description
1 polymer ?
#
loop_
_entity_poly.entity_id
_entity_poly.type
_entity_poly.pdbx_seq_one_letter_code
_entity_poly.pdbx_strand_id
1 'polypeptide(L)'
;MFFDFDSVEYYSLNKSKEEEMDKNHAKGIDNTIVDKIFYNEYPEKVNNTFFYETINSDGFSKFELSQKDIQYLRNDIFLEKSSLKKLENVYACSPQYRDILVFKKNKEISGVAKICLSCRQFYLISSKKEIQTENFGTEEEYKSLEKLFNKYKKG
;
A
#
# COMPACT_ATOMS: atom_id res chain seq x y z
N MET A 1 7.95 11.67 -10.24
CA MET A 1 7.94 11.02 -8.91
C MET A 1 6.49 10.86 -8.47
N PHE A 2 6.08 9.62 -8.18
CA PHE A 2 4.67 9.23 -7.98
C PHE A 2 3.93 10.06 -6.91
N PHE A 3 4.63 10.41 -5.84
CA PHE A 3 4.09 11.14 -4.70
C PHE A 3 4.98 12.35 -4.41
N ASP A 4 4.45 13.41 -3.79
CA ASP A 4 5.26 14.41 -3.09
C ASP A 4 4.96 14.28 -1.61
N PHE A 5 5.97 14.08 -0.77
CA PHE A 5 5.76 13.76 0.65
C PHE A 5 6.96 14.15 1.50
N ASP A 6 6.71 14.41 2.78
CA ASP A 6 7.70 14.63 3.84
C ASP A 6 7.55 13.65 5.01
N SER A 7 6.38 13.00 5.14
CA SER A 7 6.15 11.89 6.05
C SER A 7 5.39 10.74 5.39
N VAL A 8 5.53 9.55 5.98
CA VAL A 8 4.84 8.35 5.52
C VAL A 8 4.37 7.55 6.73
N GLU A 9 3.07 7.27 6.74
CA GLU A 9 2.46 6.35 7.68
C GLU A 9 2.35 4.98 7.00
N TYR A 10 2.78 3.95 7.70
CA TYR A 10 2.70 2.57 7.25
C TYR A 10 1.66 1.82 8.08
N TYR A 11 0.73 1.14 7.42
CA TYR A 11 -0.29 0.31 8.02
C TYR A 11 -0.10 -1.15 7.57
N SER A 12 -0.03 -2.06 8.53
CA SER A 12 -0.02 -3.50 8.29
C SER A 12 -1.33 -4.11 8.80
N LEU A 13 -2.03 -4.87 7.97
CA LEU A 13 -3.17 -5.66 8.42
C LEU A 13 -2.70 -6.69 9.46
N ASN A 14 -3.41 -6.77 10.57
CA ASN A 14 -3.14 -7.73 11.63
C ASN A 14 -3.60 -9.12 11.20
N LYS A 15 -2.82 -10.14 11.55
CA LYS A 15 -3.13 -11.54 11.20
C LYS A 15 -4.50 -11.97 11.74
N SER A 16 -4.87 -11.55 12.94
CA SER A 16 -6.19 -11.85 13.53
C SER A 16 -7.34 -11.28 12.70
N LYS A 17 -7.16 -10.08 12.12
CA LYS A 17 -8.17 -9.45 11.27
C LYS A 17 -8.28 -10.14 9.92
N GLU A 18 -7.14 -10.54 9.34
CA GLU A 18 -7.12 -11.34 8.11
C GLU A 18 -7.86 -12.67 8.31
N GLU A 19 -7.60 -13.39 9.40
CA GLU A 19 -8.30 -14.64 9.72
C GLU A 19 -9.81 -14.45 9.97
N GLU A 20 -10.22 -13.30 10.52
CA GLU A 20 -11.62 -12.93 10.66
C GLU A 20 -12.28 -12.72 9.29
N MET A 21 -11.60 -12.03 8.37
CA MET A 21 -12.08 -11.79 7.01
C MET A 21 -12.24 -13.08 6.22
N ASP A 22 -11.25 -13.98 6.27
CA ASP A 22 -11.32 -15.29 5.61
C ASP A 22 -12.52 -16.12 6.12
N LYS A 23 -12.78 -16.08 7.44
CA LYS A 23 -13.95 -16.75 8.05
C LYS A 23 -15.27 -16.11 7.62
N ASN A 24 -15.32 -14.79 7.44
CA ASN A 24 -16.51 -14.08 6.99
C ASN A 24 -16.80 -14.41 5.52
N HIS A 25 -15.78 -14.41 4.67
CA HIS A 25 -15.88 -14.85 3.28
C HIS A 25 -16.36 -16.29 3.13
N ALA A 26 -15.85 -17.22 3.96
CA ALA A 26 -16.34 -18.59 3.97
C ALA A 26 -17.83 -18.72 4.35
N LYS A 27 -18.41 -17.69 4.97
CA LYS A 27 -19.84 -17.59 5.34
C LYS A 27 -20.66 -16.75 4.35
N GLY A 28 -20.05 -16.23 3.29
CA GLY A 28 -20.69 -15.31 2.34
C GLY A 28 -20.97 -13.92 2.92
N ILE A 29 -20.28 -13.55 4.00
CA ILE A 29 -20.31 -12.20 4.58
C ILE A 29 -19.19 -11.42 3.89
N ASP A 30 -19.48 -11.01 2.67
CA ASP A 30 -18.54 -10.32 1.78
C ASP A 30 -19.05 -8.87 1.62
N ASN A 31 -18.17 -7.92 1.25
CA ASN A 31 -18.50 -6.52 0.91
C ASN A 31 -18.44 -5.49 2.06
N THR A 32 -17.64 -5.73 3.10
CA THR A 32 -17.31 -4.69 4.08
C THR A 32 -16.30 -3.68 3.50
N ILE A 33 -16.12 -2.52 4.15
CA ILE A 33 -15.09 -1.54 3.74
C ILE A 33 -13.69 -2.14 3.86
N VAL A 34 -13.43 -2.98 4.88
CA VAL A 34 -12.12 -3.64 5.03
C VAL A 34 -11.87 -4.64 3.90
N ASP A 35 -12.89 -5.36 3.43
CA ASP A 35 -12.76 -6.25 2.25
C ASP A 35 -12.43 -5.45 1.00
N LYS A 36 -13.07 -4.29 0.79
CA LYS A 36 -12.75 -3.40 -0.33
C LYS A 36 -11.32 -2.89 -0.26
N ILE A 37 -10.85 -2.52 0.94
CA ILE A 37 -9.46 -2.12 1.16
C ILE A 37 -8.51 -3.28 0.86
N PHE A 38 -8.88 -4.51 1.21
CA PHE A 38 -7.96 -5.63 1.10
C PHE A 38 -7.88 -6.24 -0.30
N TYR A 39 -9.01 -6.36 -1.00
CA TYR A 39 -9.11 -7.09 -2.28
C TYR A 39 -9.29 -6.20 -3.52
N ASN A 40 -9.67 -4.93 -3.36
CA ASN A 40 -10.09 -4.08 -4.49
C ASN A 40 -9.22 -2.83 -4.66
N GLU A 41 -9.41 -2.14 -5.78
CA GLU A 41 -8.85 -0.82 -6.10
C GLU A 41 -9.63 0.30 -5.36
N TYR A 42 -9.63 0.24 -4.03
CA TYR A 42 -10.24 1.23 -3.14
C TYR A 42 -9.19 1.83 -2.20
N PRO A 43 -9.21 3.15 -1.92
CA PRO A 43 -10.18 4.15 -2.38
C PRO A 43 -9.87 4.70 -3.76
N GLU A 44 -10.82 5.34 -4.43
CA GLU A 44 -10.57 5.95 -5.75
C GLU A 44 -9.87 7.32 -5.67
N LYS A 45 -9.89 7.96 -4.49
CA LYS A 45 -9.36 9.31 -4.24
C LYS A 45 -8.67 9.39 -2.89
N VAL A 46 -7.64 10.23 -2.82
CA VAL A 46 -6.82 10.47 -1.61
C VAL A 46 -7.56 11.15 -0.46
N ASN A 47 -8.77 11.68 -0.67
CA ASN A 47 -9.56 12.35 0.36
C ASN A 47 -10.73 11.49 0.88
N ASN A 48 -10.63 10.17 0.78
CA ASN A 48 -11.67 9.25 1.24
C ASN A 48 -11.62 9.06 2.76
N THR A 49 -12.52 9.71 3.49
CA THR A 49 -12.58 9.64 4.96
C THR A 49 -12.81 8.23 5.48
N PHE A 50 -13.74 7.47 4.89
CA PHE A 50 -14.05 6.10 5.33
C PHE A 50 -12.85 5.17 5.23
N PHE A 51 -12.00 5.34 4.22
CA PHE A 51 -10.75 4.61 4.09
C PHE A 51 -9.83 4.86 5.29
N TYR A 52 -9.59 6.14 5.60
CA TYR A 52 -8.69 6.51 6.70
C TYR A 52 -9.26 6.11 8.06
N GLU A 53 -10.56 6.27 8.28
CA GLU A 53 -11.22 5.78 9.49
C GLU A 53 -11.03 4.26 9.63
N THR A 54 -11.18 3.50 8.55
CA THR A 54 -11.04 2.03 8.60
C THR A 54 -9.60 1.59 8.89
N ILE A 55 -8.58 2.15 8.22
CA ILE A 55 -7.18 1.74 8.48
C ILE A 55 -6.64 2.27 9.81
N ASN A 56 -7.27 3.30 10.39
CA ASN A 56 -6.95 3.77 11.75
C ASN A 56 -7.79 3.07 12.85
N SER A 57 -8.73 2.21 12.47
CA SER A 57 -9.54 1.42 13.41
C SER A 57 -8.85 0.11 13.80
N ASP A 58 -9.52 -0.68 14.64
CA ASP A 58 -9.05 -2.00 15.05
C ASP A 58 -8.85 -2.94 13.84
N GLY A 59 -7.65 -3.51 13.73
CA GLY A 59 -7.31 -4.48 12.69
C GLY A 59 -6.06 -4.13 11.87
N PHE A 60 -5.56 -2.89 11.98
CA PHE A 60 -4.28 -2.50 11.40
C PHE A 60 -3.31 -2.02 12.48
N SER A 61 -2.04 -2.41 12.33
CA SER A 61 -0.92 -1.83 13.07
C SER A 61 -0.38 -0.64 12.28
N LYS A 62 -0.31 0.53 12.93
CA LYS A 62 0.20 1.77 12.35
C LYS A 62 1.63 2.04 12.81
N PHE A 63 2.47 2.47 11.88
CA PHE A 63 3.86 2.84 12.11
C PHE A 63 4.18 4.17 11.42
N GLU A 64 4.94 5.02 12.09
CA GLU A 64 5.54 6.20 11.46
C GLU A 64 6.92 5.83 10.93
N LEU A 65 7.16 6.07 9.63
CA LEU A 65 8.47 5.73 9.05
C LEU A 65 9.55 6.72 9.47
N SER A 66 10.76 6.21 9.72
CA SER A 66 11.93 7.02 10.00
C SER A 66 12.33 7.88 8.79
N GLN A 67 12.95 9.04 9.03
CA GLN A 67 13.42 9.92 7.95
C GLN A 67 14.36 9.22 6.95
N LYS A 68 15.18 8.28 7.43
CA LYS A 68 16.04 7.46 6.57
C LYS A 68 15.23 6.58 5.61
N ASP A 69 14.17 5.94 6.10
CA ASP A 69 13.33 5.07 5.27
C ASP A 69 12.43 5.89 4.33
N ILE A 70 11.99 7.08 4.75
CA ILE A 70 11.29 8.04 3.88
C ILE A 70 12.18 8.45 2.70
N GLN A 71 13.45 8.75 2.94
CA GLN A 71 14.41 9.06 1.87
C GLN A 71 14.63 7.86 0.95
N TYR A 72 14.74 6.65 1.51
CA TYR A 72 14.87 5.41 0.74
C TYR A 72 13.64 5.15 -0.16
N LEU A 73 12.43 5.32 0.37
CA LEU A 73 11.20 5.22 -0.42
C LEU A 73 11.21 6.21 -1.59
N ARG A 74 11.66 7.45 -1.35
CA ARG A 74 11.68 8.51 -2.37
C ARG A 74 12.72 8.25 -3.46
N ASN A 75 13.91 7.82 -3.06
CA ASN A 75 15.08 7.81 -3.94
C ASN A 75 15.30 6.46 -4.63
N ASP A 76 14.71 5.37 -4.12
CA ASP A 76 15.03 4.03 -4.62
C ASP A 76 13.80 3.24 -5.06
N ILE A 77 12.63 3.48 -4.47
CA ILE A 77 11.42 2.66 -4.70
C ILE A 77 10.38 3.41 -5.55
N PHE A 78 9.93 4.59 -5.13
CA PHE A 78 8.85 5.32 -5.79
C PHE A 78 9.37 6.37 -6.79
N LEU A 79 10.29 5.95 -7.65
CA LEU A 79 10.84 6.75 -8.74
C LEU A 79 10.06 6.54 -10.04
N GLU A 80 9.73 7.64 -10.72
CA GLU A 80 9.34 7.56 -12.13
C GLU A 80 10.60 7.31 -12.96
N LYS A 81 10.81 6.06 -13.36
CA LYS A 81 11.93 5.67 -14.20
C LYS A 81 11.54 5.89 -15.67
N SER A 82 12.40 6.58 -16.42
CA SER A 82 12.16 6.94 -17.82
C SER A 82 12.43 5.82 -18.83
N SER A 83 12.86 4.62 -18.39
CA SER A 83 13.21 3.55 -19.32
C SER A 83 13.27 2.17 -18.66
N LEU A 84 12.51 1.25 -19.26
CA LEU A 84 12.71 -0.21 -19.32
C LEU A 84 12.53 -1.01 -18.04
N LYS A 85 11.32 -1.57 -17.85
CA LYS A 85 11.03 -3.01 -18.00
C LYS A 85 9.54 -3.24 -17.76
N LYS A 86 8.89 -3.98 -18.69
CA LYS A 86 7.53 -4.51 -18.52
C LYS A 86 7.41 -5.19 -17.15
N LEU A 87 6.25 -5.04 -16.49
CA LEU A 87 5.89 -5.77 -15.28
C LEU A 87 6.39 -7.23 -15.36
N GLU A 88 7.35 -7.57 -14.52
CA GLU A 88 7.83 -8.94 -14.39
C GLU A 88 6.82 -9.69 -13.51
N ASN A 89 5.92 -10.43 -14.16
CA ASN A 89 5.05 -11.45 -13.56
C ASN A 89 3.99 -10.95 -12.56
N VAL A 90 2.85 -10.45 -13.08
CA VAL A 90 1.60 -10.41 -12.30
C VAL A 90 1.04 -11.82 -12.24
N TYR A 91 0.91 -12.38 -11.03
CA TYR A 91 0.25 -13.66 -10.85
C TYR A 91 -1.28 -13.49 -10.97
N ALA A 92 -1.97 -14.49 -11.53
CA ALA A 92 -3.43 -14.51 -11.68
C ALA A 92 -4.14 -14.79 -10.34
N CYS A 93 -3.79 -14.06 -9.28
CA CYS A 93 -4.46 -14.09 -7.99
C CYS A 93 -5.14 -12.75 -7.70
N SER A 94 -6.19 -12.80 -6.89
CA SER A 94 -6.80 -11.60 -6.31
C SER A 94 -5.81 -10.97 -5.32
N PRO A 95 -5.62 -9.63 -5.36
CA PRO A 95 -4.68 -8.98 -4.47
C PRO A 95 -5.12 -9.12 -3.02
N GLN A 96 -4.15 -9.15 -2.13
CA GLN A 96 -4.33 -9.17 -0.69
C GLN A 96 -3.45 -8.06 -0.11
N TYR A 97 -3.98 -6.84 -0.16
CA TYR A 97 -3.27 -5.61 0.21
C TYR A 97 -3.12 -5.49 1.73
N ARG A 98 -2.23 -6.31 2.31
CA ARG A 98 -1.89 -6.30 3.73
C ARG A 98 -1.09 -5.08 4.14
N ASP A 99 -0.35 -4.49 3.20
CA ASP A 99 0.60 -3.43 3.46
C ASP A 99 0.16 -2.15 2.74
N ILE A 100 -0.07 -1.09 3.51
CA ILE A 100 -0.58 0.19 3.02
C ILE A 100 0.36 1.31 3.47
N LEU A 101 0.84 2.10 2.53
CA LEU A 101 1.59 3.32 2.78
C LEU A 101 0.71 4.53 2.48
N VAL A 102 0.61 5.45 3.44
CA VAL A 102 -0.07 6.72 3.30
C VAL A 102 0.97 7.82 3.31
N PHE A 103 1.12 8.49 2.17
CA PHE A 103 2.08 9.55 1.95
C PHE A 103 1.46 10.89 2.32
N LYS A 104 2.21 11.73 3.04
CA LYS A 104 1.75 13.07 3.43
C LYS A 104 2.76 14.14 3.08
N LYS A 105 2.26 15.31 2.72
CA LYS A 105 3.02 16.53 2.49
C LYS A 105 2.39 17.64 3.32
N ASN A 106 3.18 18.32 4.15
CA ASN A 106 2.68 19.39 5.02
C ASN A 106 1.45 18.95 5.85
N LYS A 107 1.44 17.68 6.30
CA LYS A 107 0.32 17.00 7.02
C LYS A 107 -0.92 16.67 6.18
N GLU A 108 -0.98 17.04 4.91
CA GLU A 108 -2.06 16.66 3.99
C GLU A 108 -1.74 15.34 3.29
N ILE A 109 -2.75 14.51 3.03
CA ILE A 109 -2.55 13.27 2.27
C ILE A 109 -2.20 13.60 0.83
N SER A 110 -1.03 13.16 0.40
CA SER A 110 -0.56 13.35 -0.97
C SER A 110 -0.68 12.10 -1.82
N GLY A 111 -0.80 10.92 -1.20
CA GLY A 111 -1.01 9.67 -1.91
C GLY A 111 -1.17 8.45 -1.01
N VAL A 112 -1.50 7.32 -1.63
CA VAL A 112 -1.63 6.01 -1.00
C VAL A 112 -1.00 4.97 -1.91
N ALA A 113 -0.25 4.04 -1.35
CA ALA A 113 0.18 2.82 -2.02
C ALA A 113 -0.30 1.61 -1.23
N LYS A 114 -1.00 0.70 -1.89
CA LYS A 114 -1.41 -0.60 -1.36
C LYS A 114 -0.61 -1.68 -2.05
N ILE A 115 0.04 -2.55 -1.27
CA ILE A 115 1.02 -3.51 -1.77
C ILE A 115 0.58 -4.93 -1.37
N CYS A 116 0.51 -5.81 -2.37
CA CYS A 116 0.36 -7.24 -2.20
C CYS A 116 1.70 -7.90 -2.56
N LEU A 117 2.52 -8.21 -1.55
CA LEU A 117 3.83 -8.83 -1.74
C LEU A 117 3.72 -10.23 -2.38
N SER A 118 2.68 -11.00 -2.03
CA SER A 118 2.51 -12.39 -2.51
C SER A 118 2.17 -12.46 -4.00
N CYS A 119 1.26 -11.60 -4.47
CA CYS A 119 0.82 -11.57 -5.87
C CYS A 119 1.63 -10.60 -6.74
N ARG A 120 2.56 -9.83 -6.14
CA ARG A 120 3.27 -8.74 -6.81
C ARG A 120 2.32 -7.77 -7.49
N GLN A 121 1.23 -7.46 -6.79
CA GLN A 121 0.25 -6.48 -7.21
C GLN A 121 0.33 -5.25 -6.33
N PHE A 122 0.05 -4.10 -6.93
CA PHE A 122 0.00 -2.84 -6.23
C PHE A 122 -1.23 -2.06 -6.67
N TYR A 123 -1.62 -1.09 -5.85
CA TYR A 123 -2.58 -0.06 -6.23
C TYR A 123 -2.07 1.28 -5.68
N LEU A 124 -1.94 2.27 -6.57
CA LEU A 124 -1.37 3.58 -6.25
C LEU A 124 -2.40 4.67 -6.54
N ILE A 125 -2.55 5.62 -5.63
CA ILE A 125 -3.42 6.80 -5.79
C ILE A 125 -2.61 8.02 -5.38
N SER A 126 -2.58 9.05 -6.21
CA SER A 126 -1.85 10.29 -5.92
C SER A 126 -2.79 11.49 -6.02
N SER A 127 -2.48 12.51 -5.23
CA SER A 127 -3.08 13.85 -5.36
C SER A 127 -2.61 14.58 -6.63
N LYS A 128 -1.47 14.15 -7.20
CA LYS A 128 -0.97 14.67 -8.47
C LYS A 128 -1.84 14.16 -9.62
N LYS A 129 -2.10 15.04 -10.59
CA LYS A 129 -2.69 14.63 -11.87
C LYS A 129 -1.65 13.81 -12.65
N GLU A 130 -2.11 12.71 -13.24
CA GLU A 130 -1.36 11.91 -14.23
C GLU A 130 -0.04 11.32 -13.70
N ILE A 131 -0.14 10.30 -12.84
CA ILE A 131 1.01 9.47 -12.46
C ILE A 131 1.18 8.30 -13.45
N GLN A 132 2.38 8.12 -14.00
CA GLN A 132 2.69 7.00 -14.90
C GLN A 132 3.21 5.79 -14.12
N THR A 133 2.30 5.01 -13.52
CA THR A 133 2.65 3.88 -12.63
C THR A 133 3.19 2.64 -13.34
N GLU A 134 3.24 2.66 -14.67
CA GLU A 134 3.61 1.55 -15.54
C GLU A 134 5.05 1.07 -15.35
N ASN A 135 5.90 1.89 -14.72
CA ASN A 135 7.31 1.57 -14.44
C ASN A 135 7.57 1.12 -12.98
N PHE A 136 6.51 0.93 -12.18
CA PHE A 136 6.62 0.40 -10.82
C PHE A 136 6.25 -1.10 -10.78
N GLY A 137 6.84 -1.84 -9.85
CA GLY A 137 6.51 -3.25 -9.62
C GLY A 137 7.59 -4.22 -10.08
N THR A 138 8.85 -3.80 -10.09
CA THR A 138 9.99 -4.69 -10.36
C THR A 138 10.26 -5.63 -9.19
N GLU A 139 10.92 -6.76 -9.47
CA GLU A 139 11.41 -7.70 -8.45
C GLU A 139 12.22 -7.03 -7.33
N GLU A 140 13.08 -6.08 -7.70
CA GLU A 140 13.94 -5.35 -6.76
C GLU A 140 13.15 -4.40 -5.87
N GLU A 141 12.14 -3.72 -6.42
CA GLU A 141 11.22 -2.86 -5.65
C GLU A 141 10.42 -3.68 -4.63
N TYR A 142 9.87 -4.83 -5.03
CA TYR A 142 9.16 -5.72 -4.11
C TYR A 142 10.05 -6.26 -2.99
N LYS A 143 11.27 -6.72 -3.31
CA LYS A 143 12.25 -7.15 -2.29
C LYS A 143 12.63 -6.02 -1.33
N SER A 144 12.70 -4.79 -1.85
CA SER A 144 13.03 -3.61 -1.05
C SER A 144 11.89 -3.24 -0.10
N LEU A 145 10.65 -3.27 -0.59
CA LEU A 145 9.44 -3.09 0.23
C LEU A 145 9.27 -4.17 1.28
N GLU A 146 9.49 -5.44 0.93
CA GLU A 146 9.42 -6.54 1.89
C GLU A 146 10.42 -6.37 3.04
N LYS A 147 11.68 -6.01 2.73
CA LYS A 147 12.68 -5.71 3.76
C LYS A 147 12.26 -4.54 4.65
N LEU A 148 11.72 -3.49 4.05
CA LEU A 148 11.21 -2.34 4.78
C LEU A 148 10.08 -2.73 5.71
N PHE A 149 9.04 -3.41 5.22
CA PHE A 149 7.88 -3.81 6.03
C PHE A 149 8.27 -4.75 7.16
N ASN A 150 9.15 -5.72 6.90
CA ASN A 150 9.65 -6.64 7.91
C ASN A 150 10.42 -5.95 9.04
N LYS A 151 11.06 -4.80 8.80
CA LYS A 151 11.71 -4.00 9.84
C LYS A 151 10.70 -3.46 10.85
N TYR A 152 9.52 -3.06 10.40
CA TYR A 152 8.48 -2.47 11.25
C TYR A 152 7.57 -3.51 11.90
N LYS A 153 7.24 -4.60 11.19
CA LYS A 153 6.42 -5.70 11.74
C LYS A 153 7.11 -6.50 12.86
N LYS A 154 8.44 -6.45 12.95
CA LYS A 154 9.24 -7.13 13.98
C LYS A 154 9.52 -6.27 15.22
N GLY A 155 9.09 -5.00 15.18
CA GLY A 155 9.25 -4.04 16.27
C GLY A 155 8.14 -4.10 17.29
#